data_AF-A0A917YGI9-F1
#
_entry.id   AF-A0A917YGI9-F1
#
_cell.length_a   1.000
_cell.length_b   1.000
_cell.length_c   1.000
_cell.angle_alpha   90.00
_cell.angle_beta   90.00
_cell.angle_gamma   90.00
#
_symmetry.space_group_name_H-M   'P 1'
#
loop_
_entity.id
_entity.type
_entity.pdbx_description
1 polymer ?
#
loop_
_entity_poly.entity_id
_entity_poly.type
_entity_poly.pdbx_seq_one_letter_code
_entity_poly.pdbx_strand_id
1 'polypeptide(L)'
;MFLVHISLRPRWPAAEMPPSAAESIARSCTDRDGFEHVSVHPGAFPDPVVGFYVQAGSLEEAETAALSLWGHASSTVAELQAWEPTRAEVPLFRPDLQTDPPPGLGWTE
;
A
#
# COMPACT_ATOMS: atom_id res chain seq x y z
N MET A 1 13.31 -8.05 2.56
CA MET A 1 12.17 -7.13 2.76
C MET A 1 11.82 -6.49 1.43
N PHE A 2 10.54 -6.52 1.08
CA PHE A 2 9.94 -5.82 -0.06
C PHE A 2 8.91 -4.84 0.46
N LEU A 3 8.79 -3.68 -0.20
CA LEU A 3 7.63 -2.82 -0.07
C LEU A 3 6.65 -3.21 -1.16
N VAL A 4 5.41 -3.51 -0.79
CA VAL A 4 4.31 -3.76 -1.73
C VAL A 4 3.28 -2.67 -1.55
N HIS A 5 2.89 -2.02 -2.65
CA HIS A 5 1.80 -1.06 -2.66
C HIS A 5 0.49 -1.76 -3.00
N ILE A 6 -0.48 -1.65 -2.11
CA ILE A 6 -1.87 -2.00 -2.39
C ILE A 6 -2.63 -0.74 -2.73
N SER A 7 -2.99 -0.60 -4.01
CA SER A 7 -3.91 0.45 -4.46
C SER A 7 -5.34 0.07 -4.10
N LEU A 8 -6.09 1.04 -3.61
CA LEU A 8 -7.44 0.85 -3.12
C LEU A 8 -8.42 1.71 -3.90
N ARG A 9 -9.61 1.17 -4.15
CA ARG A 9 -10.78 1.99 -4.53
C ARG A 9 -11.85 1.92 -3.43
N PRO A 10 -12.61 3.00 -3.22
CA PRO A 10 -13.70 2.97 -2.26
C PRO A 10 -14.86 2.15 -2.83
N ARG A 11 -15.47 1.30 -2.00
CA ARG A 11 -16.70 0.56 -2.37
C ARG A 11 -17.93 1.46 -2.40
N TRP A 12 -17.90 2.57 -1.66
CA TRP A 12 -18.95 3.59 -1.65
C TRP A 12 -18.34 5.00 -1.61
N PRO A 13 -19.00 6.02 -2.21
CA PRO A 13 -18.39 7.35 -2.38
C PRO A 13 -17.97 8.08 -1.10
N ALA A 14 -18.57 7.76 0.05
CA ALA A 14 -18.29 8.40 1.33
C ALA A 14 -17.25 7.64 2.19
N ALA A 15 -16.49 6.71 1.61
CA ALA A 15 -15.49 5.96 2.36
C ALA A 15 -14.31 6.89 2.72
N GLU A 16 -14.03 7.01 4.01
CA GLU A 16 -12.86 7.72 4.53
C GLU A 16 -11.93 6.74 5.23
N MET A 17 -10.63 6.88 5.00
CA MET A 17 -9.62 6.07 5.67
C MET A 17 -9.34 6.69 7.04
N PRO A 18 -9.56 5.98 8.15
CA PRO A 18 -9.35 6.55 9.46
C PRO A 18 -7.86 6.88 9.68
N PRO A 19 -7.52 7.95 10.42
CA PRO A 19 -6.12 8.27 10.75
C PRO A 19 -5.39 7.13 11.49
N SER A 20 -6.13 6.29 12.21
CA SER A 20 -5.63 5.11 12.93
C SER A 20 -5.46 3.87 12.05
N ALA A 21 -5.73 3.93 10.75
CA ALA A 21 -5.71 2.76 9.86
C ALA A 21 -4.37 2.01 9.92
N ALA A 22 -3.25 2.73 9.87
CA ALA A 22 -1.92 2.11 9.94
C ALA A 22 -1.71 1.34 11.26
N GLU A 23 -2.09 1.93 12.39
CA GLU A 23 -1.98 1.30 13.71
C GLU A 23 -2.89 0.06 13.83
N SER A 24 -4.15 0.20 13.39
CA SER A 24 -5.11 -0.90 13.39
C SER A 24 -4.65 -2.07 12.51
N ILE A 25 -4.12 -1.78 11.32
CA ILE A 25 -3.56 -2.80 10.42
C ILE A 25 -2.35 -3.46 11.08
N ALA A 26 -1.38 -2.68 11.57
CA ALA A 26 -0.16 -3.21 12.19
C ALA A 26 -0.47 -4.17 13.34
N ARG A 27 -1.40 -3.78 14.21
CA ARG A 27 -1.85 -4.61 15.34
C ARG A 27 -2.52 -5.90 14.87
N SER A 28 -3.29 -5.86 13.78
CA SER A 28 -3.94 -7.06 13.22
C SER A 28 -2.95 -8.01 12.53
N CYS A 29 -1.90 -7.47 11.92
CA CYS A 29 -0.97 -8.21 11.05
C CYS A 29 0.28 -8.74 11.75
N THR A 30 0.48 -8.44 13.03
CA THR A 30 1.69 -8.84 13.78
C THR A 30 1.92 -10.35 13.69
N ASP A 31 3.17 -10.75 13.40
CA ASP A 31 3.64 -12.14 13.25
C ASP A 31 2.98 -12.94 12.09
N ARG A 32 2.41 -12.27 11.09
CA ARG A 32 1.76 -12.93 9.93
C ARG A 32 2.50 -12.64 8.63
N ASP A 33 2.61 -13.64 7.76
CA ASP A 33 3.01 -13.49 6.35
C ASP A 33 4.26 -12.61 6.13
N GLY A 34 5.23 -12.67 7.06
CA GLY A 34 6.45 -11.87 7.01
C GLY A 34 6.24 -10.36 7.23
N PHE A 35 5.11 -9.94 7.80
CA PHE A 35 4.80 -8.54 8.10
C PHE A 35 5.86 -7.89 8.99
N GLU A 36 6.41 -6.78 8.54
CA GLU A 36 7.35 -5.95 9.31
C GLU A 36 6.77 -4.57 9.63
N HIS A 37 6.09 -3.94 8.67
CA HIS A 37 5.53 -2.60 8.82
C HIS A 37 4.40 -2.30 7.82
N VAL A 38 3.60 -1.28 8.12
CA VAL A 38 2.58 -0.74 7.22
C VAL A 38 2.61 0.79 7.21
N SER A 39 2.51 1.37 6.01
CA SER A 39 2.20 2.78 5.81
C SER A 39 0.85 2.94 5.12
N VAL A 40 0.16 4.05 5.38
CA VAL A 40 -1.14 4.36 4.77
C VAL A 40 -1.09 5.76 4.19
N HIS A 41 -1.47 5.89 2.92
CA HIS A 41 -1.45 7.13 2.16
C HIS A 41 -2.83 7.39 1.53
N PRO A 42 -3.79 7.95 2.31
CA PRO A 42 -5.16 8.17 1.82
C PRO A 42 -5.25 9.19 0.67
N GLY A 43 -4.31 10.13 0.60
CA GLY A 43 -4.25 11.16 -0.43
C GLY A 43 -3.29 10.84 -1.58
N ALA A 44 -2.86 9.59 -1.73
CA ALA A 44 -2.06 9.18 -2.88
C ALA A 44 -2.87 9.34 -4.18
N PHE A 45 -2.17 9.68 -5.27
CA PHE A 45 -2.75 9.83 -6.60
C PHE A 45 -2.18 8.75 -7.54
N PRO A 46 -2.99 8.10 -8.40
CA PRO A 46 -4.41 8.35 -8.64
C PRO A 46 -5.36 7.79 -7.56
N ASP A 47 -4.92 6.81 -6.79
CA ASP A 47 -5.73 6.08 -5.81
C ASP A 47 -5.04 6.04 -4.44
N PRO A 48 -5.79 5.95 -3.33
CA PRO A 48 -5.23 5.68 -2.01
C PRO A 48 -4.37 4.41 -1.99
N VAL A 49 -3.29 4.44 -1.22
CA VAL A 49 -2.33 3.33 -1.14
C VAL A 49 -2.09 2.90 0.30
N VAL A 50 -2.01 1.58 0.51
CA VAL A 50 -1.46 0.96 1.72
C VAL A 50 -0.15 0.27 1.35
N GLY A 51 0.96 0.69 1.95
CA GLY A 51 2.27 0.09 1.76
C GLY A 51 2.53 -0.98 2.81
N PHE A 52 2.68 -2.23 2.41
CA PHE A 52 3.12 -3.31 3.30
C PHE A 52 4.60 -3.59 3.10
N TYR A 53 5.35 -3.57 4.20
CA TYR A 53 6.73 -4.03 4.25
C TYR A 53 6.71 -5.50 4.70
N VAL A 54 7.15 -6.39 3.82
CA VAL A 54 7.07 -7.84 4.02
C VAL A 54 8.41 -8.51 3.76
N GLN A 55 8.73 -9.50 4.57
CA GLN A 55 9.86 -10.39 4.37
C GLN A 55 9.42 -11.58 3.52
N ALA A 56 9.97 -11.70 2.31
CA ALA A 56 9.67 -12.78 1.37
C ALA A 56 10.92 -13.16 0.55
N GLY A 57 10.88 -14.30 -0.13
CA GLY A 57 11.97 -14.80 -0.99
C GLY A 57 11.90 -14.28 -2.43
N SER A 58 10.74 -13.77 -2.87
CA SER A 58 10.53 -13.25 -4.23
C SER A 58 9.50 -12.11 -4.26
N LEU A 59 9.39 -11.41 -5.41
CA LEU A 59 8.38 -10.37 -5.64
C LEU A 59 6.96 -10.96 -5.60
N GLU A 60 6.75 -12.10 -6.27
CA GLU A 60 5.44 -12.77 -6.32
C GLU A 60 4.98 -13.22 -4.93
N GLU A 61 5.90 -13.75 -4.11
CA GLU A 61 5.63 -14.10 -2.72
C GLU A 61 5.27 -12.85 -1.90
N ALA A 62 5.99 -11.75 -2.09
CA ALA A 62 5.72 -10.50 -1.39
C ALA A 62 4.33 -9.93 -1.73
N GLU A 63 3.97 -9.90 -3.02
CA GLU A 63 2.67 -9.41 -3.48
C GLU A 63 1.51 -10.28 -2.97
N THR A 64 1.70 -11.60 -2.99
CA THR A 64 0.74 -12.55 -2.43
C THR A 64 0.58 -12.37 -0.91
N ALA A 65 1.69 -12.22 -0.18
CA ALA A 65 1.69 -11.96 1.25
C ALA A 65 0.96 -10.66 1.60
N ALA A 66 1.22 -9.58 0.86
CA ALA A 66 0.55 -8.30 1.07
C ALA A 66 -0.97 -8.41 0.86
N LEU A 67 -1.43 -9.12 -0.17
CA LEU A 67 -2.87 -9.36 -0.38
C LEU A 67 -3.49 -10.20 0.75
N SER A 68 -2.78 -11.21 1.25
CA SER A 68 -3.19 -12.00 2.42
C SER A 68 -3.33 -11.11 3.67
N LEU A 69 -2.34 -10.26 3.94
CA LEU A 69 -2.36 -9.30 5.04
C LEU A 69 -3.52 -8.31 4.93
N TRP A 70 -3.79 -7.77 3.74
CA TRP A 70 -4.96 -6.92 3.50
C TRP A 70 -6.28 -7.66 3.74
N GLY A 71 -6.39 -8.89 3.25
CA GLY A 71 -7.57 -9.73 3.49
C GLY A 71 -7.80 -9.97 4.98
N HIS A 72 -6.73 -10.27 5.73
CA HIS A 72 -6.81 -10.44 7.17
C HIS A 72 -7.20 -9.16 7.90
N ALA A 73 -6.50 -8.05 7.62
CA ALA A 73 -6.77 -6.76 8.24
C ALA A 73 -8.19 -6.29 7.96
N SER A 74 -8.68 -6.39 6.72
CA SER A 74 -10.04 -5.98 6.34
C SER A 74 -11.14 -6.87 6.95
N SER A 75 -10.85 -8.14 7.24
CA SER A 75 -11.76 -9.00 8.00
C SER A 75 -11.84 -8.65 9.48
N THR A 76 -10.81 -7.99 10.03
CA THR A 76 -10.66 -7.68 11.46
C THR A 76 -11.02 -6.23 11.81
N VAL A 77 -10.73 -5.28 10.91
CA VAL A 77 -10.91 -3.84 11.07
C VAL A 77 -12.06 -3.39 10.17
N ALA A 78 -13.20 -3.06 10.79
CA ALA A 78 -14.45 -2.80 10.08
C ALA A 78 -14.35 -1.64 9.06
N GLU A 79 -13.58 -0.60 9.38
CA GLU A 79 -13.38 0.57 8.53
C GLU A 79 -12.69 0.22 7.20
N LEU A 80 -11.86 -0.83 7.18
CA LEU A 80 -11.18 -1.28 5.97
C LEU A 80 -12.12 -2.00 4.99
N GLN A 81 -13.28 -2.49 5.46
CA GLN A 81 -14.26 -3.16 4.60
C GLN A 81 -14.88 -2.22 3.57
N ALA A 82 -14.78 -0.90 3.79
CA ALA A 82 -15.18 0.13 2.84
C ALA A 82 -14.28 0.19 1.60
N TRP A 83 -13.15 -0.52 1.59
CA TRP A 83 -12.12 -0.43 0.58
C TRP A 83 -11.93 -1.78 -0.11
N GLU A 84 -11.63 -1.74 -1.40
CA GLU A 84 -11.28 -2.93 -2.16
C GLU A 84 -9.93 -2.77 -2.86
N PRO A 85 -9.07 -3.80 -2.82
CA PRO A 85 -7.78 -3.75 -3.48
C PRO A 85 -8.00 -3.85 -5.00
N THR A 86 -7.37 -2.96 -5.75
CA THR A 86 -7.36 -3.01 -7.22
C THR A 86 -6.09 -3.63 -7.75
N ARG A 87 -5.01 -3.58 -6.96
CA ARG A 87 -3.65 -3.96 -7.35
C ARG A 87 -2.79 -4.14 -6.10
N ALA A 88 -1.84 -5.07 -6.16
CA ALA A 88 -0.77 -5.23 -5.19
C ALA A 88 0.53 -5.45 -5.95
N GLU A 89 1.44 -4.48 -5.90
CA GLU A 89 2.66 -4.50 -6.72
C GLU A 89 3.85 -3.99 -5.91
N VAL A 90 5.01 -4.62 -6.10
CA VAL A 90 6.27 -4.01 -5.65
C VAL A 90 6.59 -2.84 -6.60
N PRO A 91 6.75 -1.61 -6.10
CA PRO A 91 7.05 -0.46 -6.94
C PRO A 91 8.48 -0.59 -7.48
N LEU A 92 8.61 -1.05 -8.72
CA LEU A 92 9.89 -1.15 -9.40
C LEU A 92 10.31 0.23 -9.91
N PHE A 93 11.38 0.78 -9.36
CA PHE A 93 11.98 1.99 -9.88
C PHE A 93 12.80 1.67 -11.14
N ARG A 94 12.43 2.29 -12.26
CA ARG A 94 13.13 2.18 -13.55
C ARG A 94 13.71 3.53 -13.95
N PRO A 95 14.88 3.91 -13.39
CA PRO A 95 15.49 5.22 -13.65
C PRO A 95 15.81 5.43 -15.14
N ASP A 96 16.02 4.34 -15.87
CA ASP A 96 16.26 4.32 -17.31
C ASP A 96 15.04 4.73 -18.15
N LEU A 97 13.83 4.70 -17.57
CA LEU A 97 12.57 5.08 -18.23
C LEU A 97 12.07 6.47 -17.81
N GLN A 98 12.79 7.18 -16.94
CA GLN A 98 12.42 8.53 -16.53
C GLN A 98 12.83 9.53 -17.63
N THR A 99 11.94 9.75 -18.60
CA THR A 99 12.25 10.57 -19.79
C THR A 99 12.06 12.07 -19.59
N ASP A 100 11.54 12.55 -18.46
CA ASP A 100 11.44 13.99 -18.17
C ASP A 100 11.78 14.31 -16.71
N PRO A 101 12.47 15.45 -16.46
CA PRO A 101 12.54 16.01 -15.12
C PRO A 101 11.12 16.36 -14.63
N PRO A 102 10.84 16.27 -13.32
CA PRO A 102 9.56 16.71 -12.78
C PRO A 102 9.30 18.16 -13.21
N PRO A 103 8.11 18.49 -13.76
CA PRO A 103 7.79 19.86 -14.12
C PRO A 103 7.81 20.71 -12.85
N GLY A 104 8.78 21.62 -12.73
CA GLY A 104 8.82 22.61 -11.65
C GLY A 104 10.17 22.88 -10.97
N LEU A 105 11.24 22.14 -11.26
CA LEU A 105 12.59 22.57 -10.85
C LEU A 105 13.27 23.31 -12.00
N GLY A 106 12.79 24.53 -12.24
CA GLY A 106 13.54 25.54 -12.97
C GLY A 106 14.75 25.93 -12.14
N TRP A 107 15.91 25.37 -12.46
CA TRP A 107 17.19 25.94 -12.04
C TRP A 107 17.46 27.12 -12.99
N THR A 108 17.12 28.33 -12.57
CA THR A 108 17.73 29.53 -13.15
C THR A 108 19.09 29.71 -12.49
N GLU A 109 20.14 29.61 -13.31
CA GLU A 109 21.49 30.10 -13.02
C GLU A 109 21.50 31.61 -12.69
#